data_AF-A0A952PKB7-F1
#
_entry.id   AF-A0A952PKB7-F1
#
_cell.length_a   1.000
_cell.length_b   1.000
_cell.length_c   1.000
_cell.angle_alpha   90.00
_cell.angle_beta   90.00
_cell.angle_gamma   90.00
#
_symmetry.space_group_name_H-M   'P 1'
#
loop_
_entity.id
_entity.type
_entity.pdbx_description
1 polymer ?
#
loop_
_entity_poly.entity_id
_entity_poly.type
_entity_poly.pdbx_seq_one_letter_code
_entity_poly.pdbx_strand_id
1 'polypeptide(L)'
;MNYTEYEEWIKQAAEAASGEARSLFALDTLRGLHLEARGAIQNECTEQERELVSRILESLGEDAEQLSEQLEELDGLLYTDPTRKIRYIPSLMEFMCALAHYIDYRKTSNPAYIAAIGLNMVNLIDYEVSGQVDGYSMNDMLVSEEMSAEIERQQQALLSEYE
;
A
#
# COMPACT_ATOMS: atom_id res chain seq x y z
N MET A 1 -12.81 15.32 12.46
CA MET A 1 -12.99 14.83 11.10
C MET A 1 -12.94 13.32 11.19
N ASN A 2 -14.02 12.62 10.86
CA ASN A 2 -14.05 11.17 10.76
C ASN A 2 -13.48 10.71 9.40
N TYR A 3 -13.27 9.41 9.21
CA TYR A 3 -12.67 8.85 7.99
C TYR A 3 -13.45 9.25 6.73
N THR A 4 -14.78 9.16 6.75
CA THR A 4 -15.64 9.54 5.62
C THR A 4 -15.55 11.02 5.27
N GLU A 5 -15.49 11.89 6.29
CA GLU A 5 -15.29 13.33 6.09
C GLU A 5 -13.91 13.64 5.48
N TYR A 6 -12.86 12.91 5.89
CA TYR A 6 -11.53 13.05 5.30
C TYR A 6 -11.49 12.56 3.86
N GLU A 7 -12.09 11.40 3.58
CA GLU A 7 -12.16 10.83 2.23
C GLU A 7 -12.84 11.79 1.26
N GLU A 8 -13.96 12.38 1.65
CA GLU A 8 -14.66 13.35 0.81
C GLU A 8 -13.84 14.65 0.66
N TRP A 9 -13.23 15.13 1.75
CA TRP A 9 -12.37 16.30 1.71
C TRP A 9 -11.18 16.14 0.76
N ILE A 10 -10.48 15.00 0.81
CA ILE A 10 -9.28 14.78 0.00
C ILE A 10 -9.61 14.57 -1.48
N LYS A 11 -10.76 13.95 -1.79
CA LYS A 11 -11.29 13.89 -3.16
C LYS A 11 -11.53 15.29 -3.72
N GLN A 12 -12.19 16.15 -2.96
CA GLN A 12 -12.44 17.55 -3.36
C GLN A 12 -11.14 18.35 -3.50
N ALA A 13 -10.20 18.18 -2.57
CA ALA A 13 -8.90 18.86 -2.61
C ALA A 13 -8.07 18.42 -3.83
N ALA A 14 -8.04 17.13 -4.13
CA ALA A 14 -7.37 16.61 -5.31
C ALA A 14 -8.00 17.17 -6.61
N GLU A 15 -9.33 17.19 -6.71
CA GLU A 15 -10.03 17.73 -7.87
C GLU A 15 -9.78 19.22 -8.06
N ALA A 16 -9.70 20.01 -6.98
CA ALA A 16 -9.46 21.44 -7.04
C ALA A 16 -7.98 21.83 -7.30
N ALA A 17 -7.03 20.93 -6.99
CA ALA A 17 -5.60 21.21 -7.11
C ALA A 17 -5.11 21.29 -8.56
N SER A 18 -4.02 22.03 -8.81
CA SER A 18 -3.33 22.01 -10.10
C SER A 18 -2.62 20.67 -10.34
N GLY A 19 -2.32 20.35 -11.60
CA GLY A 19 -1.54 19.14 -11.94
C GLY A 19 -0.17 19.09 -11.24
N GLU A 20 0.52 20.23 -11.18
CA GLU A 20 1.80 20.35 -10.47
C GLU A 20 1.65 20.08 -8.96
N ALA A 21 0.64 20.67 -8.32
CA ALA A 21 0.39 20.46 -6.90
C ALA A 21 0.03 19.01 -6.58
N ARG A 22 -0.77 18.36 -7.44
CA ARG A 22 -1.09 16.92 -7.36
C ARG A 22 0.17 16.05 -7.45
N SER A 23 1.03 16.32 -8.44
CA SER A 23 2.28 15.59 -8.62
C SER A 23 3.22 15.75 -7.43
N LEU A 24 3.39 16.97 -6.92
CA LEU A 24 4.22 17.23 -5.73
C LEU A 24 3.68 16.50 -4.50
N PHE A 25 2.36 16.62 -4.25
CA PHE A 25 1.71 15.91 -3.15
C PHE A 25 1.92 14.39 -3.23
N ALA A 26 1.70 13.79 -4.40
CA ALA A 26 1.87 12.35 -4.58
C ALA A 26 3.32 11.90 -4.34
N LEU A 27 4.30 12.62 -4.89
CA LEU A 27 5.71 12.29 -4.72
C LEU A 27 6.17 12.43 -3.27
N ASP A 28 5.75 13.48 -2.57
CA ASP A 28 6.12 13.67 -1.17
C ASP A 28 5.43 12.64 -0.26
N THR A 29 4.18 12.29 -0.55
CA THR A 29 3.46 11.24 0.19
C THR A 29 4.09 9.87 -0.04
N LEU A 30 4.46 9.52 -1.28
CA LEU A 30 5.19 8.29 -1.60
C LEU A 30 6.52 8.19 -0.85
N ARG A 31 7.28 9.29 -0.75
CA ARG A 31 8.53 9.34 0.02
C ARG A 31 8.26 9.09 1.51
N GLY A 32 7.20 9.69 2.06
CA GLY A 32 6.77 9.45 3.44
C GLY A 32 6.46 7.98 3.68
N LEU A 33 5.59 7.40 2.84
CA LEU A 33 5.22 5.98 2.92
C LEU A 33 6.44 5.06 2.78
N HIS A 34 7.38 5.35 1.87
CA HIS A 34 8.62 4.59 1.73
C HIS A 34 9.48 4.64 3.00
N LEU A 35 9.60 5.81 3.63
CA LEU A 35 10.37 5.96 4.88
C LEU A 35 9.79 5.09 6.00
N GLU A 36 8.47 5.07 6.13
CA GLU A 36 7.77 4.21 7.10
C GLU A 36 7.90 2.72 6.74
N ALA A 37 7.80 2.37 5.45
CA ALA A 37 7.95 1.00 4.96
C ALA A 37 9.40 0.48 5.04
N ARG A 38 10.41 1.34 5.26
CA ARG A 38 11.83 0.96 5.20
C ARG A 38 12.18 -0.24 6.08
N GLY A 39 11.61 -0.31 7.29
CA GLY A 39 11.84 -1.43 8.19
C GLY A 39 11.31 -2.76 7.63
N ALA A 40 10.09 -2.73 7.07
CA ALA A 40 9.50 -3.87 6.39
C ALA A 40 10.30 -4.28 5.16
N ILE A 41 10.65 -3.32 4.29
CA ILE A 41 11.45 -3.57 3.08
C ILE A 41 12.81 -4.20 3.44
N GLN A 42 13.46 -3.76 4.51
CA GLN A 42 14.75 -4.31 4.90
C GLN A 42 14.65 -5.75 5.42
N ASN A 43 13.60 -6.07 6.17
CA ASN A 43 13.50 -7.34 6.92
C ASN A 43 12.70 -8.42 6.18
N GLU A 44 11.77 -8.01 5.32
CA GLU A 44 10.77 -8.90 4.72
C GLU A 44 11.01 -9.12 3.23
N CYS A 45 11.62 -8.14 2.55
CA CYS A 45 11.94 -8.27 1.13
C CYS A 45 13.25 -9.03 0.89
N THR A 46 13.36 -9.71 -0.25
CA THR A 46 14.63 -10.25 -0.75
C THR A 46 15.54 -9.13 -1.28
N GLU A 47 16.80 -9.47 -1.57
CA GLU A 47 17.73 -8.52 -2.20
C GLU A 47 17.20 -8.01 -3.55
N GLN A 48 16.69 -8.92 -4.39
CA GLN A 48 16.11 -8.58 -5.68
C GLN A 48 14.90 -7.64 -5.55
N GLU A 49 14.00 -7.91 -4.60
CA GLU A 49 12.83 -7.06 -4.34
C GLU A 49 13.26 -5.66 -3.87
N ARG A 50 14.26 -5.55 -2.98
CA ARG A 50 14.81 -4.26 -2.53
C ARG A 50 15.45 -3.46 -3.66
N GLU A 51 16.19 -4.12 -4.54
CA GLU A 51 16.77 -3.48 -5.73
C GLU A 51 15.67 -2.97 -6.66
N LEU A 52 14.60 -3.74 -6.85
CA LEU A 52 13.47 -3.36 -7.68
C LEU A 52 12.68 -2.18 -7.07
N VAL A 53 12.41 -2.18 -5.76
CA VAL A 53 11.85 -1.02 -5.05
C VAL A 53 12.71 0.23 -5.25
N SER A 54 14.03 0.10 -5.11
CA SER A 54 14.96 1.22 -5.28
C SER A 54 14.91 1.77 -6.71
N ARG A 55 14.89 0.89 -7.72
CA ARG A 55 14.74 1.29 -9.13
C ARG A 55 13.43 2.03 -9.38
N ILE A 56 12.30 1.54 -8.86
CA ILE A 56 10.99 2.19 -8.98
C ILE A 56 11.02 3.60 -8.39
N LEU A 57 11.65 3.77 -7.23
CA LEU A 57 11.75 5.08 -6.56
C LEU A 57 12.62 6.07 -7.35
N GLU A 58 13.71 5.60 -7.95
CA GLU A 58 14.57 6.41 -8.82
C GLU A 58 13.87 6.81 -10.13
N SER A 59 12.98 5.95 -10.64
CA SER A 59 12.25 6.14 -11.90
C SER A 59 10.89 6.83 -11.74
N LEU A 60 10.51 7.31 -10.54
CA LEU A 60 9.21 7.99 -10.33
C LEU A 60 8.96 9.18 -11.28
N GLY A 61 10.01 9.81 -11.79
CA GLY A 61 9.93 10.90 -12.78
C GLY A 61 9.85 10.42 -14.25
N GLU A 62 10.07 9.14 -14.51
CA GLU A 62 10.20 8.54 -15.84
C GLU A 62 8.84 8.12 -16.42
N ASP A 63 8.86 7.36 -17.50
CA ASP A 63 7.66 6.90 -18.22
C ASP A 63 6.77 5.98 -17.38
N ALA A 64 5.45 6.15 -17.52
CA ALA A 64 4.47 5.43 -16.70
C ALA A 64 4.30 3.96 -17.09
N GLU A 65 4.60 3.57 -18.34
CA GLU A 65 4.58 2.17 -18.78
C GLU A 65 5.74 1.41 -18.13
N GLN A 66 6.95 1.98 -18.17
CA GLN A 66 8.14 1.39 -17.55
C GLN A 66 7.95 1.21 -16.03
N LEU A 67 7.36 2.19 -15.34
CA LEU A 67 7.01 2.07 -13.92
C LEU A 67 5.99 0.95 -13.66
N SER A 68 5.01 0.78 -14.56
CA SER A 68 4.01 -0.28 -14.47
C SER A 68 4.65 -1.66 -14.55
N GLU A 69 5.54 -1.87 -15.51
CA GLU A 69 6.25 -3.15 -15.70
C GLU A 69 7.10 -3.49 -14.48
N GLN A 70 7.81 -2.51 -13.91
CA GLN A 70 8.61 -2.69 -12.70
C GLN A 70 7.75 -3.03 -11.48
N LEU A 71 6.59 -2.39 -11.33
CA LEU A 71 5.68 -2.68 -10.23
C LEU A 71 5.04 -4.06 -10.37
N GLU A 72 4.65 -4.46 -11.58
CA GLU A 72 4.13 -5.80 -11.87
C GLU A 72 5.17 -6.90 -11.61
N GLU A 73 6.44 -6.66 -11.95
CA GLU A 73 7.55 -7.55 -11.59
C GLU A 73 7.67 -7.69 -10.06
N LEU A 74 7.59 -6.58 -9.32
CA LEU A 74 7.71 -6.57 -7.87
C LEU A 74 6.54 -7.32 -7.22
N ASP A 75 5.32 -7.05 -7.67
CA ASP A 75 4.11 -7.75 -7.21
C ASP A 75 4.24 -9.27 -7.44
N GLY A 76 4.66 -9.67 -8.64
CA GLY A 76 4.91 -11.08 -8.96
C GLY A 76 5.93 -11.74 -8.04
N LEU A 77 7.04 -11.06 -7.74
CA LEU A 77 8.08 -11.57 -6.82
C LEU A 77 7.54 -11.75 -5.39
N LEU A 78 6.79 -10.77 -4.88
CA LEU A 78 6.19 -10.83 -3.54
C LEU A 78 5.21 -12.02 -3.41
N TYR A 79 4.52 -12.40 -4.49
CA TYR A 79 3.59 -13.53 -4.51
C TYR A 79 4.20 -14.89 -4.88
N THR A 80 5.51 -14.96 -5.17
CA THR A 80 6.17 -16.22 -5.53
C THR A 80 6.33 -17.14 -4.32
N ASP A 81 6.41 -16.57 -3.11
CA ASP A 81 6.52 -17.29 -1.85
C ASP A 81 5.14 -17.40 -1.15
N PRO A 82 4.55 -18.61 -1.08
CA PRO A 82 3.21 -18.81 -0.51
C PRO A 82 3.13 -18.52 1.00
N THR A 83 4.25 -18.51 1.72
CA THR A 83 4.30 -18.19 3.16
C THR A 83 4.33 -16.68 3.38
N ARG A 84 5.06 -15.93 2.55
CA ARG A 84 5.05 -14.46 2.57
C ARG A 84 3.77 -13.86 2.03
N LYS A 85 3.10 -14.56 1.09
CA LYS A 85 1.79 -14.20 0.53
C LYS A 85 0.68 -13.98 1.59
N ILE A 86 0.79 -14.59 2.77
CA ILE A 86 -0.25 -14.54 3.82
C ILE A 86 0.03 -13.45 4.86
N ARG A 87 1.26 -12.92 4.93
CA ARG A 87 1.65 -11.97 5.97
C ARG A 87 1.32 -10.53 5.56
N TYR A 88 0.26 -9.98 6.16
CA TYR A 88 -0.08 -8.57 5.98
C TYR A 88 0.93 -7.67 6.71
N ILE A 89 1.65 -6.84 5.95
CA ILE A 89 2.56 -5.82 6.47
C ILE A 89 2.02 -4.46 6.03
N PRO A 90 1.27 -3.74 6.89
CA PRO A 90 0.53 -2.55 6.50
C PRO A 90 1.39 -1.49 5.83
N SER A 91 2.56 -1.16 6.40
CA SER A 91 3.45 -0.13 5.84
C SER A 91 3.93 -0.46 4.44
N LEU A 92 4.26 -1.73 4.17
CA LEU A 92 4.65 -2.18 2.83
C LEU A 92 3.45 -2.18 1.87
N MET A 93 2.28 -2.64 2.31
CA MET A 93 1.08 -2.68 1.48
C MET A 93 0.63 -1.27 1.08
N GLU A 94 0.51 -0.35 2.04
CA GLU A 94 0.07 1.03 1.77
C GLU A 94 1.06 1.77 0.86
N PHE A 95 2.37 1.50 1.00
CA PHE A 95 3.38 2.01 0.08
C PHE A 95 3.19 1.45 -1.35
N MET A 96 2.99 0.14 -1.50
CA MET A 96 2.77 -0.50 -2.80
C MET A 96 1.48 -0.02 -3.49
N CYS A 97 0.39 0.11 -2.73
CA CYS A 97 -0.87 0.65 -3.25
C CYS A 97 -0.72 2.11 -3.70
N ALA A 98 0.00 2.94 -2.94
CA ALA A 98 0.27 4.30 -3.34
C ALA A 98 1.11 4.39 -4.62
N LEU A 99 2.08 3.49 -4.82
CA LEU A 99 2.83 3.40 -6.08
C LEU A 99 1.91 3.09 -7.27
N ALA A 100 1.02 2.10 -7.11
CA ALA A 100 0.06 1.75 -8.15
C ALA A 100 -0.84 2.94 -8.52
N HIS A 101 -1.39 3.63 -7.53
CA HIS A 101 -2.20 4.83 -7.75
C HIS A 101 -1.41 5.96 -8.41
N TYR A 102 -0.14 6.15 -8.06
CA TYR A 102 0.68 7.15 -8.73
C TYR A 102 0.90 6.83 -10.22
N ILE A 103 1.15 5.56 -10.55
CA ILE A 103 1.28 5.12 -11.94
C ILE A 103 -0.03 5.34 -12.71
N ASP A 104 -1.17 4.97 -12.12
CA ASP A 104 -2.47 5.20 -12.73
C ASP A 104 -2.78 6.69 -12.93
N TYR A 105 -2.38 7.53 -11.96
CA TYR A 105 -2.45 8.97 -12.09
C TYR A 105 -1.60 9.48 -13.27
N ARG A 106 -0.38 8.97 -13.43
CA ARG A 106 0.50 9.36 -14.54
C ARG A 106 -0.06 8.97 -15.90
N LYS A 107 -0.76 7.84 -16.00
CA LYS A 107 -1.42 7.36 -17.23
C LYS A 107 -2.68 8.15 -17.58
N THR A 108 -3.49 8.49 -16.56
CA THR A 108 -4.87 8.99 -16.78
C THR A 108 -5.05 10.47 -16.45
N SER A 109 -4.13 11.06 -15.68
CA SER A 109 -4.28 12.36 -15.02
C SER A 109 -5.52 12.50 -14.13
N ASN A 110 -6.15 11.38 -13.73
CA ASN A 110 -7.37 11.38 -12.92
C ASN A 110 -7.08 11.71 -11.45
N PRO A 111 -7.60 12.81 -10.89
CA PRO A 111 -7.33 13.23 -9.50
C PRO A 111 -7.79 12.23 -8.44
N ALA A 112 -8.72 11.32 -8.76
CA ALA A 112 -9.15 10.27 -7.82
C ALA A 112 -7.98 9.42 -7.30
N TYR A 113 -6.96 9.19 -8.13
CA TYR A 113 -5.77 8.44 -7.72
C TYR A 113 -4.87 9.23 -6.76
N ILE A 114 -4.88 10.56 -6.84
CA ILE A 114 -4.19 11.43 -5.88
C ILE A 114 -4.87 11.35 -4.51
N ALA A 115 -6.20 11.37 -4.51
CA ALA A 115 -6.98 11.18 -3.30
C ALA A 115 -6.69 9.81 -2.67
N ALA A 116 -6.62 8.74 -3.49
CA ALA A 116 -6.29 7.40 -3.02
C ALA A 116 -4.91 7.34 -2.34
N ILE A 117 -3.86 7.95 -2.92
CA ILE A 117 -2.53 8.04 -2.30
C ILE A 117 -2.60 8.68 -0.89
N GLY A 118 -3.38 9.74 -0.73
CA GLY A 118 -3.56 10.38 0.57
C GLY A 118 -4.41 9.58 1.57
N LEU A 119 -5.28 8.68 1.08
CA LEU A 119 -5.97 7.69 1.91
C LEU A 119 -5.00 6.61 2.39
N ASN A 120 -4.07 6.13 1.56
CA ASN A 120 -3.06 5.15 1.98
C ASN A 120 -2.23 5.66 3.17
N MET A 121 -1.86 6.94 3.15
CA MET A 121 -1.17 7.57 4.28
C MET A 121 -2.03 7.60 5.55
N VAL A 122 -3.33 7.87 5.44
CA VAL A 122 -4.23 7.84 6.60
C VAL A 122 -4.47 6.44 7.11
N ASN A 123 -4.61 5.44 6.24
CA ASN A 123 -4.72 4.04 6.65
C ASN A 123 -3.50 3.60 7.46
N LEU A 124 -2.29 3.98 7.03
CA LEU A 124 -1.06 3.71 7.77
C LEU A 124 -1.06 4.40 9.14
N ILE A 125 -1.41 5.69 9.19
CA ILE A 125 -1.47 6.45 10.45
C ILE A 125 -2.54 5.85 11.38
N ASP A 126 -3.71 5.49 10.86
CA ASP A 126 -4.78 4.89 11.64
C ASP A 126 -4.30 3.58 12.25
N TYR A 127 -3.62 2.71 11.47
CA TYR A 127 -3.02 1.49 11.96
C TYR A 127 -2.00 1.73 13.09
N GLU A 128 -1.10 2.71 12.95
CA GLU A 128 -0.07 3.01 13.94
C GLU A 128 -0.63 3.68 15.21
N VAL A 129 -1.61 4.60 15.08
CA VAL A 129 -2.17 5.38 16.18
C VAL A 129 -3.21 4.60 16.97
N SER A 130 -4.09 3.90 16.26
CA SER A 130 -4.97 2.94 16.93
C SER A 130 -4.11 1.82 17.52
N GLY A 131 -3.00 1.45 16.89
CA GLY A 131 -2.28 0.26 17.26
C GLY A 131 -3.21 -0.94 17.14
N GLN A 132 -2.78 -2.09 17.64
CA GLN A 132 -3.67 -3.22 17.85
C GLN A 132 -4.73 -2.89 18.92
N VAL A 133 -5.67 -1.96 18.67
CA VAL A 133 -6.86 -1.81 19.51
C VAL A 133 -7.65 -3.10 19.36
N ASP A 134 -7.99 -3.71 20.49
CA ASP A 134 -9.11 -4.65 20.62
C ASP A 134 -10.40 -4.02 20.06
N GLY A 135 -10.54 -4.02 18.73
CA GLY A 135 -11.57 -3.31 17.98
C GLY A 135 -11.20 -2.93 16.53
N TYR A 136 -9.93 -3.08 16.13
CA TYR A 136 -9.54 -3.34 14.73
C TYR A 136 -9.18 -4.82 14.64
N SER A 137 -10.17 -5.67 14.91
CA SER A 137 -10.03 -7.09 14.61
C SER A 137 -10.01 -7.22 13.09
N MET A 138 -9.24 -8.16 12.53
CA MET A 138 -9.50 -8.60 11.16
C MET A 138 -10.99 -8.91 10.95
N ASN A 139 -11.73 -9.28 12.00
CA ASN A 139 -13.20 -9.45 11.95
C ASN A 139 -13.99 -8.20 11.53
N ASP A 140 -13.46 -6.99 11.70
CA ASP A 140 -14.15 -5.74 11.30
C ASP A 140 -13.87 -5.34 9.83
N MET A 141 -12.74 -5.77 9.25
CA MET A 141 -12.46 -5.64 7.80
C MET A 141 -13.09 -6.77 6.97
N LEU A 142 -13.22 -7.96 7.55
CA LEU A 142 -13.78 -9.13 6.90
C LEU A 142 -15.29 -9.17 7.16
N VAL A 143 -16.07 -8.38 6.42
CA VAL A 143 -17.55 -8.40 6.52
C VAL A 143 -18.15 -9.75 6.07
N SER A 144 -17.32 -10.67 5.55
CA SER A 144 -17.70 -11.99 5.04
C SER A 144 -17.19 -13.10 5.96
N GLU A 145 -18.12 -13.91 6.48
CA GLU A 145 -17.84 -15.12 7.27
C GLU A 145 -16.89 -16.09 6.52
N GLU A 146 -16.92 -16.10 5.18
CA GLU A 146 -16.08 -16.97 4.35
C GLU A 146 -14.60 -16.58 4.43
N MET A 147 -14.31 -15.29 4.54
CA MET A 147 -12.95 -14.75 4.58
C MET A 147 -12.32 -14.95 5.97
N SER A 148 -13.12 -14.81 7.03
CA SER A 148 -12.71 -15.14 8.40
C SER A 148 -12.38 -16.64 8.54
N ALA A 149 -13.20 -17.52 7.97
CA ALA A 149 -12.98 -18.97 8.01
C ALA A 149 -11.70 -19.40 7.28
N GLU A 150 -11.39 -18.75 6.15
CA GLU A 150 -10.16 -19.06 5.40
C GLU A 150 -8.89 -18.63 6.15
N ILE A 151 -8.94 -17.51 6.88
CA ILE A 151 -7.82 -17.06 7.72
C ILE A 151 -7.61 -17.99 8.91
N GLU A 152 -8.68 -18.43 9.60
CA GLU A 152 -8.57 -19.42 10.67
C GLU A 152 -7.95 -20.73 10.15
N ARG A 153 -8.36 -21.19 8.97
CA ARG A 153 -7.77 -22.35 8.31
C ARG A 153 -6.27 -22.16 8.04
N GLN A 154 -5.87 -20.99 7.55
CA GLN A 154 -4.46 -20.68 7.25
C GLN A 154 -3.60 -20.57 8.52
N GLN A 155 -4.14 -20.00 9.61
CA GLN A 155 -3.47 -19.93 10.90
C GLN A 155 -3.26 -21.32 11.51
N GLN A 156 -4.25 -22.20 11.41
CA GLN A 156 -4.13 -23.59 11.86
C GLN A 156 -3.09 -24.37 11.04
N ALA A 157 -3.04 -24.16 9.71
CA ALA A 157 -2.05 -24.79 8.86
C ALA A 157 -0.62 -24.36 9.24
N LEU A 158 -0.41 -23.06 9.47
CA LEU A 158 0.89 -22.53 9.89
C LEU A 158 1.34 -23.08 11.25
N LEU A 159 0.42 -23.23 12.22
CA LEU A 159 0.76 -23.77 13.54
C LEU A 159 1.09 -25.28 13.50
N SER A 160 0.45 -26.03 12.60
CA SER A 160 0.69 -27.47 12.44
C SER A 160 2.01 -27.82 11.75
N GLU A 161 2.68 -26.86 11.12
CA GLU A 161 4.00 -27.05 10.50
C GLU A 161 5.17 -26.87 11.49
N TYR A 162 4.88 -26.41 12.71
CA TYR A 162 5.87 -26.23 13.80
C TYR A 162 5.75 -27.29 14.91
N GLU A 163 4.91 -28.32 14.75
CA GLU A 163 4.83 -29.53 15.59
C GLU A 163 5.55 -30.72 14.92
#